data_AF-A0A397SM83-F1
#
_entry.id   AF-A0A397SM83-F1
#
_cell.length_a   1.000
_cell.length_b   1.000
_cell.length_c   1.000
_cell.angle_alpha   90.00
_cell.angle_beta   90.00
_cell.angle_gamma   90.00
#
_symmetry.space_group_name_H-M   'P 1'
#
loop_
_entity.id
_entity.type
_entity.pdbx_description
1 polymer ?
#
loop_
_entity_poly.entity_id
_entity_poly.type
_entity_poly.pdbx_seq_one_letter_code
_entity_poly.pdbx_strand_id
1 'polypeptide(L)'
;MATGKPFIVSLVHKLLNPVPQYVLGCLPAVAIIGATPREKFGEKLAWVARCLGCPFTGLFYSCNVGCNKAALCLYWLPSNYFEGQYHTAIRYRPVGIRSMTPSPNELQRIRTEIRRCTARASVLERLSSLVSAYYIIVGIIAGISRVTEPVICEDWPYIPLLLSWTIPAIYKRVAWGNLMVKNPKEELNNIRPITLNEIDDTESKTHKLLAVTLTAFVSIVFPWITVLLAYFTPPIGYYCRSKYITVLCGIWSFNSALAYICHLIGETDISNFGYGIFHVWFSVCGVVVALMLFFLGLLTNNPEWWLSLFGPSCDISSACPATF
;
A
#
# COMPACT_ATOMS: atom_id res chain seq x y z
N MET A 1 -46.95 -6.81 -13.49
CA MET A 1 -46.67 -5.58 -12.72
C MET A 1 -45.15 -5.53 -12.53
N ALA A 2 -44.45 -4.68 -13.27
CA ALA A 2 -42.99 -4.63 -13.27
C ALA A 2 -42.50 -3.93 -12.00
N THR A 3 -42.03 -4.70 -11.02
CA THR A 3 -41.29 -4.18 -9.88
C THR A 3 -39.88 -3.85 -10.33
N GLY A 4 -39.70 -2.65 -10.91
CA GLY A 4 -38.37 -2.12 -11.20
C GLY A 4 -37.53 -2.12 -9.93
N LYS A 5 -36.36 -2.77 -9.96
CA LYS A 5 -35.38 -2.68 -8.86
C LYS A 5 -35.20 -1.19 -8.53
N PRO A 6 -35.25 -0.77 -7.25
CA PRO A 6 -35.08 0.63 -6.87
C PRO A 6 -33.81 1.18 -7.51
N PHE A 7 -33.85 2.40 -8.04
CA PHE A 7 -32.69 3.05 -8.69
C PHE A 7 -31.42 2.93 -7.83
N ILE A 8 -31.54 3.04 -6.51
CA ILE A 8 -30.46 2.88 -5.54
C ILE A 8 -29.86 1.46 -5.59
N VAL A 9 -30.68 0.42 -5.66
CA VAL A 9 -30.24 -0.98 -5.78
C VAL A 9 -29.54 -1.23 -7.12
N SER A 10 -30.08 -0.68 -8.21
CA SER A 10 -29.45 -0.76 -9.54
C SER A 10 -28.12 -0.01 -9.60
N LEU A 11 -28.04 1.17 -8.96
CA LEU A 11 -26.82 1.98 -8.87
C LEU A 11 -25.76 1.28 -8.02
N VAL A 12 -26.13 0.74 -6.86
CA VAL A 12 -25.23 -0.05 -6.00
C VAL A 12 -24.71 -1.28 -6.74
N HIS A 13 -25.56 -2.02 -7.46
CA HIS A 13 -25.11 -3.14 -8.31
C HIS A 13 -24.13 -2.70 -9.42
N LYS A 14 -24.37 -1.56 -10.08
CA LYS A 14 -23.43 -1.03 -11.09
C LYS A 14 -22.10 -0.59 -10.47
N LEU A 15 -22.11 -0.04 -9.27
CA LEU A 15 -20.91 0.31 -8.51
C LEU A 15 -20.19 -0.94 -7.96
N LEU A 16 -20.91 -2.04 -7.75
CA LEU A 16 -20.34 -3.35 -7.41
C LEU A 16 -19.69 -4.06 -8.60
N ASN A 17 -19.75 -3.49 -9.80
CA ASN A 17 -19.05 -4.06 -10.95
C ASN A 17 -17.51 -4.01 -10.71
N PRO A 18 -16.78 -5.12 -10.94
CA PRO A 18 -15.34 -5.19 -10.70
C PRO A 18 -14.52 -4.19 -11.52
N VAL A 19 -15.00 -3.77 -12.70
CA VAL A 19 -14.30 -2.79 -13.54
C VAL A 19 -14.28 -1.39 -12.88
N PRO A 20 -15.42 -0.79 -12.49
CA PRO A 20 -15.47 0.40 -11.65
C PRO A 20 -14.64 0.30 -10.37
N GLN A 21 -14.64 -0.84 -9.68
CA GLN A 21 -13.86 -1.02 -8.45
C GLN A 21 -12.36 -1.02 -8.68
N TYR A 22 -11.90 -1.68 -9.74
CA TYR A 22 -10.49 -1.68 -10.09
C TYR A 22 -10.03 -0.26 -10.45
N VAL A 23 -10.75 0.41 -11.35
CA VAL A 23 -10.35 1.71 -11.89
C VAL A 23 -10.53 2.85 -10.87
N LEU A 24 -11.66 2.90 -10.18
CA LEU A 24 -12.01 4.01 -9.28
C LEU A 24 -11.67 3.72 -7.83
N GLY A 25 -11.68 2.45 -7.41
CA GLY A 25 -11.37 2.04 -6.05
C GLY A 25 -9.89 1.74 -5.84
N CYS A 26 -9.33 0.88 -6.68
CA CYS A 26 -8.04 0.23 -6.42
C CYS A 26 -6.85 1.02 -6.97
N LEU A 27 -6.94 1.54 -8.20
CA LEU A 27 -5.85 2.32 -8.81
C LEU A 27 -5.44 3.55 -7.99
N PRO A 28 -6.37 4.37 -7.46
CA PRO A 28 -5.94 5.52 -6.66
C PRO A 28 -5.33 5.10 -5.34
N ALA A 29 -5.80 4.02 -4.70
CA ALA A 29 -5.18 3.47 -3.50
C ALA A 29 -3.72 3.03 -3.76
N VAL A 30 -3.48 2.34 -4.88
CA VAL A 30 -2.15 1.92 -5.34
C VAL A 30 -1.27 3.14 -5.69
N ALA A 31 -1.84 4.17 -6.30
CA ALA A 31 -1.12 5.41 -6.60
C ALA A 31 -0.75 6.19 -5.31
N ILE A 32 -1.62 6.21 -4.31
CA ILE A 32 -1.39 6.90 -3.03
C ILE A 32 -0.24 6.23 -2.27
N ILE A 33 -0.26 4.90 -2.17
CA ILE A 33 0.79 4.14 -1.46
C ILE A 33 2.14 4.23 -2.20
N GLY A 34 2.10 4.38 -3.53
CA GLY A 34 3.25 4.57 -4.41
C GLY A 34 3.63 6.02 -4.67
N ALA A 35 3.12 6.98 -3.90
CA ALA A 35 3.46 8.38 -4.10
C ALA A 35 4.95 8.65 -3.80
N THR A 36 5.65 9.26 -4.76
CA THR A 36 7.09 9.55 -4.66
C THR A 36 7.45 10.89 -5.30
N PRO A 37 8.47 11.61 -4.78
CA PRO A 37 8.93 12.88 -5.35
C PRO A 37 9.86 12.73 -6.55
N ARG A 38 10.10 11.52 -7.06
CA ARG A 38 10.95 11.33 -8.25
C ARG A 38 10.36 12.06 -9.45
N GLU A 39 11.21 12.59 -10.33
CA GLU A 39 10.73 13.41 -11.44
C GLU A 39 10.18 12.58 -12.60
N LYS A 40 10.94 11.54 -13.01
CA LYS A 40 10.65 10.74 -14.20
C LYS A 40 9.47 9.79 -13.97
N PHE A 41 8.57 9.71 -14.96
CA PHE A 41 7.41 8.83 -14.91
C PHE A 41 7.77 7.36 -14.67
N GLY A 42 8.79 6.84 -15.39
CA GLY A 42 9.21 5.44 -15.23
C GLY A 42 9.70 5.13 -13.80
N GLU A 43 10.37 6.08 -13.14
CA GLU A 43 10.82 5.91 -11.77
C GLU A 43 9.66 5.99 -10.76
N LYS A 44 8.66 6.84 -11.02
CA LYS A 44 7.41 6.85 -10.25
C LYS A 44 6.68 5.51 -10.37
N LEU A 45 6.55 4.98 -11.59
CA LEU A 45 5.90 3.71 -11.83
C LEU A 45 6.66 2.54 -11.18
N ALA A 46 7.99 2.53 -11.26
CA ALA A 46 8.81 1.55 -10.57
C ALA A 46 8.63 1.61 -9.04
N TRP A 47 8.45 2.81 -8.48
CA TRP A 47 8.16 2.99 -7.06
C TRP A 47 6.75 2.52 -6.68
N VAL A 48 5.75 2.82 -7.49
CA VAL A 48 4.39 2.27 -7.34
C VAL A 48 4.41 0.74 -7.36
N ALA A 49 5.12 0.16 -8.34
CA ALA A 49 5.30 -1.29 -8.40
C ALA A 49 6.01 -1.81 -7.15
N ARG A 50 7.07 -1.16 -6.67
CA ARG A 50 7.74 -1.56 -5.42
C ARG A 50 6.79 -1.57 -4.23
N CYS A 51 5.98 -0.53 -4.04
CA CYS A 51 5.02 -0.48 -2.94
C CYS A 51 3.92 -1.52 -3.08
N LEU A 52 3.49 -1.83 -4.31
CA LEU A 52 2.53 -2.89 -4.58
C LEU A 52 3.12 -4.28 -4.37
N GLY A 53 4.40 -4.50 -4.69
CA GLY A 53 5.09 -5.78 -4.47
C GLY A 53 5.51 -6.00 -3.01
N CYS A 54 5.67 -4.93 -2.25
CA CYS A 54 6.06 -4.93 -0.85
C CYS A 54 5.23 -3.91 -0.03
N PRO A 55 4.07 -4.33 0.51
CA PRO A 55 3.20 -3.46 1.31
C PRO A 55 3.92 -2.70 2.43
N PHE A 56 4.87 -3.37 3.10
CA PHE A 56 5.67 -2.73 4.15
C PHE A 56 6.39 -1.46 3.70
N THR A 57 6.92 -1.39 2.47
CA THR A 57 7.64 -0.18 2.01
C THR A 57 6.69 1.03 1.99
N GLY A 58 5.51 0.84 1.41
CA GLY A 58 4.51 1.89 1.26
C GLY A 58 3.86 2.28 2.59
N LEU A 59 3.53 1.29 3.41
CA LEU A 59 2.96 1.51 4.75
C LEU A 59 4.00 2.06 5.71
N PHE A 60 5.28 1.75 5.56
CA PHE A 60 6.33 2.35 6.38
C PHE A 60 6.38 3.87 6.14
N TYR A 61 6.46 4.29 4.87
CA TYR A 61 6.43 5.71 4.51
C TYR A 61 5.15 6.39 5.03
N SER A 62 4.01 5.76 4.77
CA SER A 62 2.72 6.30 5.17
C SER A 62 2.55 6.33 6.68
N CYS A 63 2.86 5.29 7.44
CA CYS A 63 2.52 5.25 8.86
C CYS A 63 3.64 5.79 9.78
N ASN A 64 4.92 5.59 9.44
CA ASN A 64 6.02 5.74 10.41
C ASN A 64 6.84 7.02 10.25
N VAL A 65 6.91 7.58 9.04
CA VAL A 65 7.66 8.82 8.78
C VAL A 65 6.95 10.05 9.39
N GLY A 66 5.68 9.91 9.77
CA GLY A 66 4.91 11.00 10.40
C GLY A 66 4.36 12.01 9.40
N CYS A 67 3.65 13.03 9.90
CA CYS A 67 2.89 13.99 9.06
C CYS A 67 3.62 15.33 8.88
N ASN A 68 4.75 15.49 9.58
CA ASN A 68 5.57 16.69 9.50
C ASN A 68 6.29 16.74 8.15
N LYS A 69 6.22 17.91 7.49
CA LYS A 69 6.92 18.21 6.25
C LYS A 69 8.41 17.90 6.32
N ALA A 70 9.06 18.17 7.45
CA ALA A 70 10.46 17.89 7.64
C ALA A 70 10.75 16.39 7.57
N ALA A 71 10.04 15.58 8.35
CA ALA A 71 10.26 14.13 8.38
C ALA A 71 9.98 13.48 7.02
N LEU A 72 8.93 13.93 6.32
CA LEU A 72 8.65 13.51 4.93
C LEU A 72 9.79 13.84 3.98
N CYS A 73 10.38 15.03 4.09
CA CYS A 73 11.52 15.45 3.27
C CYS A 73 12.77 14.61 3.56
N LEU A 74 13.14 14.49 4.85
CA LEU A 74 14.34 13.78 5.29
C LEU A 74 14.28 12.28 4.97
N TYR A 75 13.08 11.69 4.91
CA TYR A 75 12.94 10.30 4.52
C TYR A 75 13.54 10.00 3.14
N TRP A 76 13.46 10.89 2.16
CA TRP A 76 13.96 10.59 0.82
C TRP A 76 15.47 10.76 0.68
N LEU A 77 16.17 11.22 1.73
CA LEU A 77 17.60 11.46 1.70
C LEU A 77 18.39 10.19 2.08
N PRO A 78 19.54 9.94 1.41
CA PRO A 78 20.48 8.91 1.80
C PRO A 78 21.27 9.31 3.06
N SER A 79 21.93 8.34 3.69
CA SER A 79 22.60 8.51 4.99
C SER A 79 23.73 9.54 4.96
N ASN A 80 24.38 9.76 3.81
CA ASN A 80 25.45 10.74 3.62
C ASN A 80 24.98 12.21 3.68
N TYR A 81 23.68 12.47 3.68
CA TYR A 81 23.13 13.82 3.92
C TYR A 81 23.07 14.16 5.41
N PHE A 82 23.44 13.23 6.28
CA PHE A 82 23.32 13.36 7.72
C PHE A 82 24.67 13.15 8.40
N GLU A 83 24.88 13.88 9.49
CA GLU A 83 26.01 13.72 10.39
C GLU A 83 25.49 13.70 11.84
N GLY A 84 26.14 12.91 12.69
CA GLY A 84 25.86 12.93 14.12
C GLY A 84 26.49 14.13 14.80
N GLN A 85 26.30 14.22 16.11
CA GLN A 85 27.03 15.19 16.92
C GLN A 85 28.54 15.03 16.71
N TYR A 86 29.25 16.16 16.67
CA TYR A 86 30.70 16.22 16.43
C TYR A 86 31.16 15.71 15.05
N HIS A 87 30.34 15.89 14.01
CA HIS A 87 30.66 15.51 12.62
C HIS A 87 30.94 14.00 12.43
N THR A 88 30.29 13.17 13.25
CA THR A 88 30.39 11.72 13.12
C THR A 88 29.57 11.21 11.94
N ALA A 89 30.15 10.32 11.12
CA ALA A 89 29.47 9.80 9.93
C ALA A 89 28.30 8.87 10.31
N ILE A 90 27.12 9.14 9.75
CA ILE A 90 25.94 8.30 9.94
C ILE A 90 25.92 7.17 8.91
N ARG A 91 26.04 5.92 9.38
CA ARG A 91 26.11 4.73 8.52
C ARG A 91 24.77 4.34 7.90
N TYR A 92 23.66 4.62 8.57
CA TYR A 92 22.32 4.18 8.16
C TYR A 92 21.33 5.34 8.21
N ARG A 93 20.30 5.31 7.36
CA ARG A 93 19.26 6.34 7.31
C ARG A 93 18.60 6.48 8.68
N PRO A 94 18.47 7.72 9.19
CA PRO A 94 17.96 8.00 10.53
C PRO A 94 16.43 8.00 10.55
N VAL A 95 15.81 6.88 10.15
CA VAL A 95 14.36 6.73 10.01
C VAL A 95 13.86 5.45 10.69
N GLY A 96 12.61 5.45 11.13
CA GLY A 96 12.01 4.29 11.80
C GLY A 96 12.72 3.94 13.09
N ILE A 97 13.25 2.71 13.16
CA ILE A 97 13.91 2.18 14.37
C ILE A 97 15.21 2.94 14.68
N ARG A 98 15.89 3.44 13.64
CA ARG A 98 17.13 4.21 13.77
C ARG A 98 16.87 5.72 13.76
N SER A 99 15.65 6.16 14.12
CA SER A 99 15.28 7.56 14.01
C SER A 99 16.16 8.46 14.88
N MET A 100 16.63 9.55 14.29
CA MET A 100 17.31 10.65 14.96
C MET A 100 16.59 11.96 14.60
N THR A 101 16.77 13.01 15.39
CA THR A 101 16.07 14.27 15.20
C THR A 101 17.04 15.40 14.87
N PRO A 102 16.74 16.25 13.86
CA PRO A 102 17.53 17.45 13.61
C PRO A 102 17.34 18.44 14.75
N SER A 103 18.39 19.20 15.08
CA SER A 103 18.28 20.29 16.05
C SER A 103 17.32 21.38 15.54
N PRO A 104 16.70 22.19 16.43
CA PRO A 104 15.82 23.28 16.02
C PRO A 104 16.48 24.28 15.06
N ASN A 105 17.77 24.57 15.26
CA ASN A 105 18.54 25.47 14.40
C ASN A 105 18.74 24.87 13.00
N GLU A 106 19.04 23.58 12.94
CA GLU A 106 19.15 22.84 11.67
C GLU A 106 17.82 22.82 10.92
N LEU A 107 16.72 22.57 11.63
CA LEU A 107 15.38 22.60 11.06
C LEU A 107 15.02 23.97 10.47
N GLN A 108 15.44 25.05 11.14
CA GLN A 108 15.25 26.41 10.65
C GLN A 108 16.10 26.68 9.39
N ARG A 109 17.34 26.17 9.35
CA ARG A 109 18.25 26.30 8.21
C ARG A 109 17.66 25.73 6.92
N ILE A 110 17.12 24.51 6.99
CA ILE A 110 16.60 23.78 5.81
C ILE A 110 15.10 24.02 5.55
N ARG A 111 14.48 24.96 6.26
CA ARG A 111 13.03 25.20 6.22
C ARG A 111 12.55 25.60 4.82
N THR A 112 13.36 26.36 4.08
CA THR A 112 13.00 26.86 2.75
C THR A 112 12.93 25.72 1.74
N GLU A 113 13.89 24.82 1.77
CA GLU A 113 13.99 23.64 0.90
C GLU A 113 12.88 22.65 1.23
N ILE A 114 12.61 22.41 2.51
CA ILE A 114 11.46 21.60 2.94
C ILE A 114 10.15 22.18 2.36
N ARG A 115 9.97 23.51 2.38
CA ARG A 115 8.77 24.15 1.82
C ARG A 115 8.69 24.01 0.30
N ARG A 116 9.82 24.05 -0.42
CA ARG A 116 9.87 23.81 -1.87
C ARG A 116 9.57 22.35 -2.22
N CYS A 117 9.98 21.41 -1.37
CA CYS A 117 9.74 19.98 -1.58
C CYS A 117 8.31 19.53 -1.26
N THR A 118 7.58 20.29 -0.44
CA THR A 118 6.28 19.86 0.10
C THR A 118 5.10 20.70 -0.35
N ALA A 119 4.04 20.04 -0.81
CA ALA A 119 2.75 20.66 -1.12
C ALA A 119 1.62 20.05 -0.29
N ARG A 120 0.46 20.69 -0.29
CA ARG A 120 -0.77 20.06 0.22
C ARG A 120 -1.47 19.30 -0.89
N ALA A 121 -2.03 18.14 -0.55
CA ALA A 121 -2.91 17.37 -1.42
C ALA A 121 -4.08 18.23 -1.86
N SER A 122 -4.28 18.28 -3.18
CA SER A 122 -5.36 18.99 -3.82
C SER A 122 -6.73 18.40 -3.42
N VAL A 123 -7.80 19.18 -3.64
CA VAL A 123 -9.17 18.70 -3.42
C VAL A 123 -9.45 17.44 -4.25
N LEU A 124 -9.00 17.42 -5.51
CA LEU A 124 -9.19 16.29 -6.41
C LEU A 124 -8.50 15.02 -5.88
N GLU A 125 -7.27 15.12 -5.39
CA GLU A 125 -6.56 13.97 -4.82
C GLU A 125 -7.24 13.45 -3.54
N ARG A 126 -7.75 14.35 -2.70
CA ARG A 126 -8.50 13.96 -1.50
C ARG A 126 -9.82 13.28 -1.86
N LEU A 127 -10.56 13.81 -2.84
CA LEU A 127 -11.78 13.18 -3.35
C LEU A 127 -11.49 11.80 -3.95
N SER A 128 -10.44 11.67 -4.76
CA SER A 128 -10.02 10.38 -5.31
C SER A 128 -9.66 9.37 -4.21
N SER A 129 -9.02 9.84 -3.13
CA SER A 129 -8.72 9.01 -1.96
C SER A 129 -9.99 8.55 -1.23
N LEU A 130 -11.00 9.43 -1.12
CA LEU A 130 -12.29 9.11 -0.52
C LEU A 130 -13.09 8.11 -1.37
N VAL A 131 -13.02 8.21 -2.69
CA VAL A 131 -13.63 7.22 -3.60
C VAL A 131 -12.99 5.85 -3.39
N SER A 132 -11.66 5.77 -3.28
CA SER A 132 -10.98 4.53 -2.90
C SER A 132 -11.42 4.00 -1.54
N ALA A 133 -11.50 4.86 -0.52
CA ALA A 133 -11.99 4.47 0.80
C ALA A 133 -13.41 3.90 0.74
N TYR A 134 -14.30 4.53 -0.01
CA TYR A 134 -15.67 4.06 -0.21
C TYR A 134 -15.72 2.65 -0.79
N TYR A 135 -14.99 2.39 -1.89
CA TYR A 135 -15.00 1.07 -2.52
C TYR A 135 -14.37 -0.02 -1.62
N ILE A 136 -13.32 0.32 -0.87
CA ILE A 136 -12.72 -0.60 0.10
C ILE A 136 -13.70 -0.92 1.23
N ILE A 137 -14.36 0.10 1.80
CA ILE A 137 -15.32 -0.09 2.91
C ILE A 137 -16.52 -0.92 2.44
N VAL A 138 -17.11 -0.60 1.29
CA VAL A 138 -18.19 -1.39 0.69
C VAL A 138 -17.73 -2.83 0.41
N GLY A 139 -16.49 -2.99 -0.07
CA GLY A 139 -15.82 -4.27 -0.30
C GLY A 139 -15.53 -5.08 0.97
N ILE A 140 -15.44 -4.45 2.14
CA ILE A 140 -15.36 -5.14 3.43
C ILE A 140 -16.76 -5.53 3.90
N ILE A 141 -17.70 -4.57 3.91
CA ILE A 141 -19.03 -4.75 4.50
C ILE A 141 -19.75 -5.93 3.88
N ALA A 142 -19.86 -5.98 2.55
CA ALA A 142 -20.60 -7.08 1.98
C ALA A 142 -19.75 -8.35 1.79
N GLY A 143 -18.44 -8.31 2.07
CA GLY A 143 -17.61 -9.51 2.17
C GLY A 143 -17.95 -10.25 3.46
N ILE A 144 -18.18 -9.48 4.52
CA ILE A 144 -18.75 -9.98 5.77
C ILE A 144 -20.18 -10.49 5.56
N SER A 145 -21.05 -9.72 4.88
CA SER A 145 -22.46 -10.14 4.69
C SER A 145 -22.58 -11.41 3.84
N ARG A 146 -21.72 -11.60 2.82
CA ARG A 146 -21.70 -12.83 2.01
C ARG A 146 -21.24 -14.08 2.75
N VAL A 147 -20.48 -13.96 3.83
CA VAL A 147 -20.14 -15.11 4.69
C VAL A 147 -21.36 -15.53 5.54
N THR A 148 -22.27 -14.60 5.82
CA THR A 148 -23.44 -14.84 6.69
C THR A 148 -24.73 -15.18 5.94
N GLU A 149 -24.79 -14.91 4.64
CA GLU A 149 -25.97 -15.13 3.80
C GLU A 149 -25.96 -16.52 3.13
N PRO A 150 -27.14 -17.09 2.78
CA PRO A 150 -27.22 -18.30 1.97
C PRO A 150 -26.55 -18.12 0.60
N VAL A 151 -26.33 -19.21 -0.14
CA VAL A 151 -25.59 -19.22 -1.41
C VAL A 151 -26.13 -18.15 -2.38
N ILE A 152 -25.32 -17.12 -2.67
CA ILE A 152 -25.61 -16.10 -3.67
C ILE A 152 -24.56 -16.19 -4.77
N CYS A 153 -25.03 -16.32 -6.01
CA CYS A 153 -24.21 -16.59 -7.19
C CYS A 153 -23.59 -15.35 -7.86
N GLU A 154 -23.78 -14.18 -7.26
CA GLU A 154 -23.14 -12.94 -7.72
C GLU A 154 -21.74 -12.84 -7.14
N ASP A 155 -20.75 -12.55 -7.99
CA ASP A 155 -19.36 -12.45 -7.58
C ASP A 155 -19.09 -11.22 -6.69
N TRP A 156 -18.22 -11.41 -5.70
CA TRP A 156 -17.93 -10.44 -4.64
C TRP A 156 -16.68 -9.58 -4.96
N PRO A 157 -16.59 -8.31 -4.53
CA PRO A 157 -15.40 -7.47 -4.70
C PRO A 157 -14.20 -7.90 -3.85
N TYR A 158 -13.44 -8.89 -4.33
CA TYR A 158 -12.19 -9.34 -3.70
C TYR A 158 -11.05 -8.33 -3.81
N ILE A 159 -11.00 -7.55 -4.88
CA ILE A 159 -9.88 -6.63 -5.13
C ILE A 159 -9.85 -5.49 -4.10
N PRO A 160 -10.98 -4.79 -3.80
CA PRO A 160 -10.98 -3.79 -2.73
C PRO A 160 -10.62 -4.36 -1.36
N LEU A 161 -11.09 -5.57 -1.03
CA LEU A 161 -10.74 -6.25 0.21
C LEU A 161 -9.24 -6.63 0.25
N LEU A 162 -8.68 -7.11 -0.86
CA LEU A 162 -7.25 -7.40 -0.98
C LEU A 162 -6.37 -6.17 -0.81
N LEU A 163 -6.86 -5.00 -1.19
CA LEU A 163 -6.16 -3.72 -1.04
C LEU A 163 -6.55 -2.96 0.21
N SER A 164 -7.36 -3.54 1.11
CA SER A 164 -7.78 -2.90 2.36
C SER A 164 -6.60 -2.55 3.28
N TRP A 165 -5.46 -3.24 3.15
CA TRP A 165 -4.23 -2.86 3.85
C TRP A 165 -3.74 -1.45 3.51
N THR A 166 -4.21 -0.83 2.41
CA THR A 166 -3.89 0.56 2.03
C THR A 166 -4.67 1.62 2.82
N ILE A 167 -5.71 1.23 3.58
CA ILE A 167 -6.55 2.15 4.37
C ILE A 167 -5.74 3.14 5.22
N PRO A 168 -4.69 2.73 5.97
CA PRO A 168 -3.92 3.68 6.78
C PRO A 168 -3.28 4.80 5.95
N ALA A 169 -2.80 4.48 4.74
CA ALA A 169 -2.23 5.46 3.84
C ALA A 169 -3.28 6.41 3.26
N ILE A 170 -4.45 5.87 2.88
CA ILE A 170 -5.60 6.66 2.40
C ILE A 170 -6.08 7.61 3.49
N TYR A 171 -6.30 7.10 4.71
CA TYR A 171 -6.70 7.92 5.86
C TYR A 171 -5.70 9.05 6.10
N LYS A 172 -4.40 8.74 6.04
CA LYS A 172 -3.37 9.75 6.23
C LYS A 172 -3.37 10.82 5.16
N ARG A 173 -3.57 10.42 3.90
CA ARG A 173 -3.68 11.31 2.74
C ARG A 173 -4.86 12.27 2.90
N VAL A 174 -6.01 11.79 3.37
CA VAL A 174 -7.22 12.60 3.58
C VAL A 174 -7.08 13.55 4.76
N ALA A 175 -6.62 13.06 5.92
CA ALA A 175 -6.58 13.82 7.16
C ALA A 175 -5.48 14.90 7.18
N TRP A 176 -4.24 14.55 6.84
CA TRP A 176 -3.10 15.47 6.93
C TRP A 176 -2.73 16.10 5.58
N GLY A 177 -2.80 15.32 4.51
CA GLY A 177 -2.66 15.81 3.14
C GLY A 177 -1.37 16.58 2.83
N ASN A 178 -0.24 16.28 3.47
CA ASN A 178 1.08 16.80 3.05
C ASN A 178 1.72 15.82 2.06
N LEU A 179 2.27 16.33 0.97
CA LEU A 179 2.84 15.58 -0.14
C LEU A 179 4.24 16.04 -0.47
N MET A 180 5.05 15.10 -0.95
CA MET A 180 6.35 15.38 -1.54
C MET A 180 6.17 15.56 -3.04
N VAL A 181 6.39 16.79 -3.52
CA VAL A 181 6.18 17.17 -4.94
C VAL A 181 7.49 17.32 -5.71
N LYS A 182 8.57 17.68 -5.02
CA LYS A 182 9.91 17.76 -5.61
C LYS A 182 10.89 16.87 -4.89
N ASN A 183 11.91 16.42 -5.61
CA ASN A 183 12.93 15.53 -5.13
C ASN A 183 13.85 16.22 -4.09
N PRO A 184 13.85 15.78 -2.82
CA PRO A 184 14.72 16.37 -1.80
C PRO A 184 16.21 16.24 -2.12
N LYS A 185 16.62 15.20 -2.85
CA LYS A 185 18.03 15.00 -3.23
C LYS A 185 18.54 16.16 -4.10
N GLU A 186 17.70 16.68 -4.99
CA GLU A 186 18.06 17.78 -5.88
C GLU A 186 18.01 19.13 -5.16
N GLU A 187 16.95 19.37 -4.37
CA GLU A 187 16.78 20.63 -3.65
C GLU A 187 17.81 20.81 -2.51
N LEU A 188 18.36 19.73 -1.96
CA LEU A 188 19.36 19.77 -0.87
C LEU A 188 20.80 19.41 -1.29
N ASN A 189 21.08 19.19 -2.59
CA ASN A 189 22.38 18.67 -3.06
C ASN A 189 23.59 19.54 -2.64
N ASN A 190 23.40 20.86 -2.54
CA ASN A 190 24.48 21.82 -2.25
C ASN A 190 24.57 22.24 -0.78
N ILE A 191 23.81 21.59 0.11
CA ILE A 191 23.78 21.95 1.52
C ILE A 191 24.78 21.06 2.26
N ARG A 192 25.47 21.63 3.25
CA ARG A 192 26.27 20.84 4.20
C ARG A 192 25.40 19.78 4.88
N PRO A 193 25.98 18.66 5.36
CA PRO A 193 25.23 17.62 6.07
C PRO A 193 24.34 18.18 7.18
N ILE A 194 23.22 17.51 7.42
CA ILE A 194 22.25 17.87 8.45
C ILE A 194 22.69 17.21 9.75
N THR A 195 22.96 18.03 10.76
CA THR A 195 23.39 17.54 12.07
C THR A 195 22.18 16.99 12.83
N LEU A 196 22.31 15.75 13.28
CA LEU A 196 21.27 15.03 14.02
C LEU A 196 21.68 14.75 15.45
N ASN A 197 20.68 14.79 16.32
CA ASN A 197 20.78 14.39 17.71
C ASN A 197 20.14 13.01 17.89
N GLU A 198 20.73 12.21 18.77
CA GLU A 198 20.08 10.99 19.21
C GLU A 198 18.80 11.31 19.99
N ILE A 199 17.86 10.38 19.91
CA ILE A 199 16.66 10.45 20.76
C ILE A 199 17.07 9.86 22.11
N ASP A 200 17.31 10.72 23.10
CA ASP A 200 17.72 10.28 24.45
C ASP A 200 16.59 9.59 25.21
N ASP A 201 15.34 9.81 24.78
CA ASP A 201 14.16 9.20 25.39
C ASP A 201 13.98 7.73 24.98
N THR A 202 14.10 6.84 25.97
CA THR A 202 13.92 5.39 25.80
C THR A 202 12.47 5.04 25.45
N GLU A 203 11.50 5.81 25.93
CA GLU A 203 10.08 5.59 25.63
C GLU A 203 9.81 5.86 24.13
N SER A 204 10.29 6.99 23.61
CA SER A 204 10.21 7.33 22.18
C SER A 204 10.89 6.29 21.29
N LYS A 205 12.08 5.80 21.65
CA LYS A 205 12.77 4.70 20.94
C LYS A 205 11.91 3.43 20.89
N THR A 206 11.33 3.05 22.03
CA THR A 206 10.46 1.88 22.14
C THR A 206 9.18 2.05 21.31
N HIS A 207 8.57 3.23 21.34
CA HIS A 207 7.39 3.55 20.55
C HIS A 207 7.66 3.47 19.04
N LYS A 208 8.81 3.95 18.58
CA LYS A 208 9.24 3.83 17.18
C LYS A 208 9.44 2.37 16.77
N LEU A 209 10.10 1.58 17.61
CA LEU A 209 10.27 0.15 17.37
C LEU A 209 8.92 -0.56 17.26
N LEU A 210 8.00 -0.30 18.19
CA LEU A 210 6.66 -0.87 18.17
C LEU A 210 5.88 -0.45 16.93
N ALA A 211 5.89 0.84 16.56
CA ALA A 211 5.17 1.34 15.39
C ALA A 211 5.66 0.70 14.08
N VAL A 212 6.98 0.58 13.91
CA VAL A 212 7.58 -0.05 12.73
C VAL A 212 7.28 -1.55 12.71
N THR A 213 7.39 -2.23 13.85
CA THR A 213 7.10 -3.67 13.96
C THR A 213 5.63 -3.97 13.73
N LEU A 214 4.72 -3.15 14.27
CA LEU A 214 3.28 -3.24 14.01
C LEU A 214 2.98 -3.02 12.52
N THR A 215 3.66 -2.06 11.88
CA THR A 215 3.50 -1.83 10.44
C THR A 215 3.95 -3.05 9.63
N ALA A 216 5.06 -3.70 10.00
CA ALA A 216 5.50 -4.94 9.39
C ALA A 216 4.46 -6.06 9.60
N PHE A 217 3.98 -6.24 10.83
CA PHE A 217 2.95 -7.21 11.16
C PHE A 217 1.67 -7.03 10.33
N VAL A 218 1.14 -5.81 10.27
CA VAL A 218 -0.04 -5.48 9.44
C VAL A 218 0.23 -5.76 7.96
N SER A 219 1.41 -5.38 7.46
CA SER A 219 1.79 -5.63 6.05
C SER A 219 1.88 -7.12 5.71
N ILE A 220 2.24 -7.96 6.69
CA ILE A 220 2.40 -9.41 6.53
C ILE A 220 1.06 -10.14 6.67
N VAL A 221 0.25 -9.79 7.69
CA VAL A 221 -0.90 -10.58 8.12
C VAL A 221 -2.21 -10.07 7.54
N PHE A 222 -2.40 -8.75 7.45
CA PHE A 222 -3.70 -8.17 7.07
C PHE A 222 -4.25 -8.65 5.72
N PRO A 223 -3.43 -8.83 4.66
CA PRO A 223 -3.94 -9.35 3.39
C PRO A 223 -4.59 -10.75 3.49
N TRP A 224 -4.15 -11.59 4.45
CA TRP A 224 -4.65 -12.96 4.63
C TRP A 224 -6.10 -13.03 5.12
N ILE A 225 -6.63 -11.95 5.69
CA ILE A 225 -8.06 -11.87 6.02
C ILE A 225 -8.90 -12.14 4.77
N THR A 226 -8.44 -11.67 3.60
CA THR A 226 -9.12 -11.92 2.32
C THR A 226 -9.09 -13.39 1.92
N VAL A 227 -8.00 -14.12 2.22
CA VAL A 227 -7.91 -15.57 1.97
C VAL A 227 -8.93 -16.32 2.81
N LEU A 228 -9.02 -15.99 4.11
CA LEU A 228 -9.98 -16.61 5.01
C LEU A 228 -11.41 -16.33 4.55
N LEU A 229 -11.74 -15.07 4.26
CA LEU A 229 -13.05 -14.69 3.76
C LEU A 229 -13.38 -15.39 2.43
N ALA A 230 -12.45 -15.43 1.48
CA ALA A 230 -12.63 -16.18 0.25
C ALA A 230 -12.90 -17.65 0.56
N TYR A 231 -12.10 -18.31 1.38
CA TYR A 231 -12.26 -19.74 1.69
C TYR A 231 -13.65 -20.08 2.27
N PHE A 232 -14.20 -19.22 3.15
CA PHE A 232 -15.49 -19.46 3.80
C PHE A 232 -16.70 -18.93 3.03
N THR A 233 -16.52 -18.15 1.96
CA THR A 233 -17.64 -17.66 1.15
C THR A 233 -18.17 -18.81 0.28
N PRO A 234 -19.47 -19.13 0.29
CA PRO A 234 -20.07 -20.08 -0.65
C PRO A 234 -20.34 -19.44 -2.03
N PRO A 235 -20.34 -20.19 -3.15
CA PRO A 235 -20.19 -21.64 -3.25
C PRO A 235 -18.73 -22.12 -3.42
N ILE A 236 -18.51 -23.44 -3.26
CA ILE A 236 -17.22 -24.18 -3.21
C ILE A 236 -16.16 -23.77 -4.28
N GLY A 237 -16.51 -23.13 -5.39
CA GLY A 237 -15.55 -22.51 -6.33
C GLY A 237 -14.71 -21.38 -5.74
N TYR A 238 -14.99 -20.96 -4.51
CA TYR A 238 -14.11 -20.12 -3.72
C TYR A 238 -12.83 -20.78 -3.20
N TYR A 239 -12.71 -22.11 -3.26
CA TYR A 239 -11.45 -22.78 -2.95
C TYR A 239 -10.33 -22.45 -3.96
N CYS A 240 -10.63 -22.45 -5.25
CA CYS A 240 -9.64 -22.06 -6.28
C CYS A 240 -9.27 -20.58 -6.19
N ARG A 241 -10.24 -19.74 -5.81
CA ARG A 241 -10.04 -18.31 -5.57
C ARG A 241 -9.17 -18.08 -4.34
N SER A 242 -9.43 -18.76 -3.23
CA SER A 242 -8.59 -18.64 -2.03
C SER A 242 -7.15 -19.12 -2.28
N LYS A 243 -6.95 -20.18 -3.09
CA LYS A 243 -5.61 -20.58 -3.59
C LYS A 243 -4.93 -19.48 -4.39
N TYR A 244 -5.64 -18.88 -5.34
CA TYR A 244 -5.09 -17.79 -6.15
C TYR A 244 -4.67 -16.59 -5.28
N ILE A 245 -5.56 -16.20 -4.35
CA ILE A 245 -5.32 -15.10 -3.42
C ILE A 245 -4.17 -15.44 -2.46
N THR A 246 -4.04 -16.70 -2.05
CA THR A 246 -2.93 -17.17 -1.20
C THR A 246 -1.57 -16.90 -1.86
N VAL A 247 -1.45 -17.03 -3.18
CA VAL A 247 -0.21 -16.71 -3.89
C VAL A 247 0.11 -15.20 -3.77
N LEU A 248 -0.88 -14.32 -3.96
CA LEU A 248 -0.71 -12.88 -3.77
C LEU A 248 -0.27 -12.54 -2.33
N CYS A 249 -0.96 -13.09 -1.34
CA CYS A 249 -0.64 -12.88 0.07
C CYS A 249 0.76 -13.42 0.41
N GLY A 250 1.14 -14.57 -0.14
CA GLY A 250 2.48 -15.15 0.02
C GLY A 250 3.59 -14.22 -0.48
N ILE A 251 3.44 -13.64 -1.67
CA ILE A 251 4.39 -12.64 -2.22
C ILE A 251 4.50 -11.44 -1.27
N TRP A 252 3.36 -10.90 -0.83
CA TRP A 252 3.33 -9.74 0.06
C TRP A 252 3.95 -10.01 1.43
N SER A 253 3.65 -11.16 2.05
CA SER A 253 4.21 -11.55 3.34
C SER A 253 5.72 -11.75 3.26
N PHE A 254 6.19 -12.50 2.25
CA PHE A 254 7.62 -12.73 2.06
C PHE A 254 8.38 -11.41 1.84
N ASN A 255 7.91 -10.57 0.92
CA ASN A 255 8.58 -9.30 0.63
C ASN A 255 8.51 -8.32 1.81
N SER A 256 7.40 -8.27 2.55
CA SER A 256 7.28 -7.41 3.73
C SER A 256 8.17 -7.87 4.88
N ALA A 257 8.26 -9.17 5.13
CA ALA A 257 9.17 -9.73 6.12
C ALA A 257 10.64 -9.45 5.76
N LEU A 258 11.00 -9.69 4.49
CA LEU A 258 12.32 -9.39 3.96
C LEU A 258 12.65 -7.89 4.12
N ALA A 259 11.76 -6.99 3.71
CA ALA A 259 11.97 -5.54 3.83
C ALA A 259 12.06 -5.08 5.30
N TYR A 260 11.33 -5.71 6.23
CA TYR A 260 11.46 -5.43 7.65
C TYR A 260 12.82 -5.87 8.21
N ILE A 261 13.28 -7.08 7.88
CA ILE A 261 14.62 -7.56 8.25
C ILE A 261 15.70 -6.61 7.70
N CYS A 262 15.54 -6.19 6.45
CA CYS A 262 16.43 -5.21 5.81
C CYS A 262 16.47 -3.88 6.58
N HIS A 263 15.31 -3.39 7.02
CA HIS A 263 15.21 -2.17 7.82
C HIS A 263 15.89 -2.30 9.18
N LEU A 264 15.80 -3.47 9.83
CA LEU A 264 16.52 -3.76 11.09
C LEU A 264 18.04 -3.72 10.90
N ILE A 265 18.55 -4.34 9.84
CA ILE A 265 19.98 -4.34 9.48
C ILE A 265 20.47 -2.91 9.26
N GLY A 266 19.64 -2.07 8.63
CA GLY A 266 19.91 -0.66 8.40
C GLY A 266 20.20 -0.38 6.93
N GLU A 267 19.57 0.67 6.40
CA GLU A 267 19.63 1.04 4.98
C GLU A 267 20.35 2.37 4.78
N THR A 268 21.21 2.47 3.76
CA THR A 268 21.95 3.71 3.42
C THR A 268 21.15 4.63 2.50
N ASP A 269 20.32 4.07 1.61
CA ASP A 269 19.40 4.78 0.73
C ASP A 269 18.15 3.95 0.52
N ILE A 270 17.03 4.61 0.27
CA ILE A 270 15.71 4.00 0.06
C ILE A 270 15.69 3.06 -1.16
N SER A 271 16.53 3.35 -2.16
CA SER A 271 16.67 2.60 -3.40
C SER A 271 17.94 1.77 -3.49
N ASN A 272 18.92 1.99 -2.61
CA ASN A 272 20.24 1.35 -2.72
C ASN A 272 20.46 0.25 -1.67
N PHE A 273 19.38 -0.22 -1.03
CA PHE A 273 19.48 -1.34 -0.11
C PHE A 273 19.82 -2.63 -0.88
N GLY A 274 20.89 -3.33 -0.45
CA GLY A 274 21.45 -4.49 -1.14
C GLY A 274 21.94 -4.17 -2.55
N TYR A 275 22.67 -3.05 -2.73
CA TYR A 275 23.13 -2.56 -4.04
C TYR A 275 21.98 -2.33 -5.05
N GLY A 276 20.78 -2.06 -4.56
CA GLY A 276 19.58 -1.86 -5.37
C GLY A 276 18.86 -3.13 -5.81
N ILE A 277 19.38 -4.32 -5.47
CA ILE A 277 18.75 -5.61 -5.84
C ILE A 277 17.32 -5.69 -5.29
N PHE A 278 17.10 -5.29 -4.03
CA PHE A 278 15.77 -5.31 -3.43
C PHE A 278 14.83 -4.25 -4.03
N HIS A 279 15.36 -3.17 -4.61
CA HIS A 279 14.55 -2.24 -5.40
C HIS A 279 13.99 -2.90 -6.64
N VAL A 280 14.85 -3.52 -7.43
CA VAL A 280 14.45 -4.24 -8.63
C VAL A 280 13.51 -5.41 -8.29
N TRP A 281 13.87 -6.23 -7.30
CA TRP A 281 13.08 -7.39 -6.86
C TRP A 281 11.65 -6.99 -6.46
N PHE A 282 11.48 -6.03 -5.56
CA PHE A 282 10.15 -5.61 -5.13
C PHE A 282 9.36 -4.96 -6.27
N SER A 283 10.00 -4.22 -7.18
CA SER A 283 9.33 -3.66 -8.36
C SER A 283 8.85 -4.77 -9.31
N VAL A 284 9.66 -5.81 -9.57
CA VAL A 284 9.28 -6.96 -10.39
C VAL A 284 8.12 -7.71 -9.75
N CYS A 285 8.19 -8.01 -8.44
CA CYS A 285 7.08 -8.61 -7.71
C CYS A 285 5.82 -7.74 -7.79
N GLY A 286 5.96 -6.42 -7.77
CA GLY A 286 4.86 -5.49 -7.96
C GLY A 286 4.17 -5.59 -9.30
N VAL A 287 4.94 -5.73 -10.38
CA VAL A 287 4.40 -5.94 -11.73
C VAL A 287 3.67 -7.29 -11.79
N VAL A 288 4.25 -8.36 -11.22
CA VAL A 288 3.60 -9.67 -11.13
C VAL A 288 2.28 -9.57 -10.37
N VAL A 289 2.27 -8.91 -9.20
CA VAL A 289 1.05 -8.67 -8.41
C VAL A 289 0.03 -7.86 -9.20
N ALA A 290 0.43 -6.81 -9.93
CA ALA A 290 -0.48 -6.02 -10.75
C ALA A 290 -1.15 -6.86 -11.85
N LEU A 291 -0.38 -7.70 -12.55
CA LEU A 291 -0.89 -8.63 -13.56
C LEU A 291 -1.82 -9.66 -12.91
N MET A 292 -1.47 -10.18 -11.74
CA MET A 292 -2.31 -11.12 -11.02
C MET A 292 -3.62 -10.49 -10.54
N LEU A 293 -3.61 -9.23 -10.09
CA LEU A 293 -4.83 -8.50 -9.70
C LEU A 293 -5.71 -8.20 -10.92
N PHE A 294 -5.10 -7.84 -12.05
CA PHE A 294 -5.83 -7.66 -13.31
C PHE A 294 -6.47 -8.98 -13.77
N PHE A 295 -5.70 -10.07 -13.76
CA PHE A 295 -6.20 -11.39 -14.12
C PHE A 295 -7.30 -11.88 -13.17
N LEU A 296 -7.18 -11.60 -11.87
CA LEU A 296 -8.24 -11.87 -10.90
C LEU A 296 -9.53 -11.13 -11.28
N GLY A 297 -9.43 -9.85 -11.68
CA GLY A 297 -10.58 -9.08 -12.17
C GLY A 297 -11.22 -9.67 -13.43
N LEU A 298 -10.43 -10.25 -14.35
CA LEU A 298 -10.95 -10.95 -15.52
C LEU A 298 -11.66 -12.25 -15.14
N LEU A 299 -11.06 -13.03 -14.23
CA LEU A 299 -11.62 -14.28 -13.72
C LEU A 299 -12.92 -14.05 -12.93
N THR A 300 -13.06 -12.93 -12.23
CA THR A 300 -14.31 -12.53 -11.54
C THR A 300 -15.44 -12.22 -12.53
N ASN A 301 -15.12 -11.70 -13.72
CA ASN A 301 -16.14 -11.42 -14.74
C ASN A 301 -16.50 -12.64 -15.60
N ASN A 302 -15.68 -13.69 -15.59
CA ASN A 302 -15.83 -14.86 -16.45
C ASN A 302 -15.71 -16.14 -15.60
N PRO A 303 -16.77 -16.56 -14.90
CA PRO A 303 -16.72 -17.68 -13.96
C PRO A 303 -16.27 -19.00 -14.63
N GLU A 304 -16.63 -19.21 -15.90
CA GLU A 304 -16.21 -20.39 -16.68
C GLU A 304 -14.69 -20.50 -16.85
N TRP A 305 -13.95 -19.39 -16.79
CA TRP A 305 -12.49 -19.40 -16.91
C TRP A 305 -11.84 -20.06 -15.71
N TRP A 306 -12.48 -20.04 -14.53
CA TRP A 306 -11.97 -20.79 -13.37
C TRP A 306 -11.93 -22.29 -13.67
N LEU A 307 -13.01 -22.83 -14.26
CA LEU A 307 -13.10 -24.23 -14.65
C LEU A 307 -12.09 -24.57 -15.76
N SER A 308 -12.01 -23.75 -16.80
CA SER A 308 -11.12 -23.99 -17.96
C SER A 308 -9.64 -23.99 -17.57
N LEU A 309 -9.22 -23.06 -16.71
CA LEU A 309 -7.81 -22.86 -16.37
C LEU A 309 -7.34 -23.69 -15.17
N PHE A 310 -8.22 -23.95 -14.20
CA PHE A 310 -7.86 -24.60 -12.94
C PHE A 310 -8.56 -25.95 -12.73
N GLY A 311 -9.41 -26.38 -13.67
CA GLY A 311 -9.98 -27.72 -13.76
C GLY A 311 -11.28 -27.92 -12.97
N PRO A 312 -11.81 -29.16 -12.97
CA PRO A 312 -13.13 -29.50 -12.43
C PRO A 312 -13.35 -29.17 -10.96
N SER A 313 -12.28 -29.10 -10.16
CA SER A 313 -12.36 -28.69 -8.76
C SER A 313 -12.83 -27.25 -8.55
N CYS A 314 -12.87 -26.45 -9.62
CA CYS A 314 -13.31 -25.06 -9.60
C CYS A 314 -14.70 -24.88 -10.22
N ASP A 315 -15.40 -25.96 -10.57
CA ASP A 315 -16.76 -25.91 -11.09
C ASP A 315 -17.75 -25.50 -10.00
N ILE A 316 -18.58 -24.50 -10.29
CA ILE A 316 -19.65 -24.01 -9.42
C ILE A 316 -21.04 -24.25 -10.00
N SER A 317 -21.15 -24.90 -11.16
CA SER A 317 -22.40 -25.14 -11.87
C SER A 317 -23.48 -25.83 -11.02
N SER A 318 -23.05 -26.70 -10.09
CA SER A 318 -23.93 -27.42 -9.17
C SER A 318 -24.54 -26.55 -8.08
N ALA A 319 -23.87 -25.47 -7.68
CA ALA A 319 -24.32 -24.55 -6.63
C ALA A 319 -24.91 -23.25 -7.20
N CYS A 320 -24.51 -22.89 -8.41
CA CYS A 320 -24.94 -21.71 -9.13
C CYS A 320 -25.20 -22.07 -10.60
N PRO A 321 -26.38 -22.63 -10.90
CA PRO A 321 -26.74 -22.96 -12.27
C PRO A 321 -26.85 -21.68 -13.09
N ALA A 322 -26.38 -21.73 -14.33
CA ALA A 322 -26.52 -20.62 -15.26
C ALA A 322 -28.01 -20.29 -15.43
N THR A 323 -28.40 -19.08 -15.04
CA THR A 323 -29.71 -18.54 -15.36
C THR A 323 -29.71 -18.22 -16.86
N PHE A 324 -30.38 -19.07 -17.65
CA PHE A 324 -30.73 -18.79 -19.04
C PHE A 324 -31.69 -17.61 -19.16
#